data_AF-A0A2D7IJS8-F1
#
_entry.id   AF-A0A2D7IJS8-F1
#
_cell.length_a   1.000
_cell.length_b   1.000
_cell.length_c   1.000
_cell.angle_alpha   90.00
_cell.angle_beta   90.00
_cell.angle_gamma   90.00
#
_symmetry.space_group_name_H-M   'P 1'
#
loop_
_entity.id
_entity.type
_entity.pdbx_description
1 polymer ?
#
loop_
_entity_poly.entity_id
_entity_poly.type
_entity_poly.pdbx_seq_one_letter_code
_entity_poly.pdbx_strand_id
1 'polypeptide(L)'
;SARIIRAHVKDGLQLAKEYGLPKKGSDFIPMHHGTTRVEYFYRMALKQAEQDKTVVDESAFRYPGPKPNTKETGILMLCEAIEAAVRSIKEPDILKIETMIDKIINQRIEDGQLSECPLTLDELRKIKGTVDGTSGMLPVLRGIYHIRVEYPDDAKSQ
;
A
#
# COMPACT_ATOMS: atom_id res chain seq x y z
N SER A 1 -17.38 -2.13 9.00
CA SER A 1 -17.37 -0.67 9.21
C SER A 1 -15.93 -0.19 9.37
N ALA A 2 -15.63 1.09 9.11
CA ALA A 2 -14.28 1.64 9.25
C ALA A 2 -13.68 1.43 10.66
N ARG A 3 -14.51 1.49 11.72
CA ARG A 3 -14.11 1.21 13.11
C ARG A 3 -13.53 -0.20 13.29
N ILE A 4 -14.19 -1.22 12.73
CA ILE A 4 -13.75 -2.61 12.84
C ILE A 4 -12.42 -2.80 12.11
N ILE A 5 -12.30 -2.25 10.90
CA ILE A 5 -11.06 -2.37 10.14
C ILE A 5 -9.93 -1.66 10.87
N ARG A 6 -10.12 -0.44 11.38
CA ARG A 6 -9.07 0.28 12.11
C ARG A 6 -8.65 -0.40 13.43
N ALA A 7 -9.54 -1.20 14.03
CA ALA A 7 -9.28 -1.87 15.30
C ALA A 7 -8.13 -2.88 15.22
N HIS A 8 -7.87 -3.52 14.06
CA HIS A 8 -6.83 -4.54 13.93
C HIS A 8 -5.44 -4.03 14.33
N VAL A 9 -5.16 -2.73 14.15
CA VAL A 9 -3.89 -2.12 14.56
C VAL A 9 -3.75 -2.15 16.08
N LYS A 10 -4.81 -1.78 16.80
CA LYS A 10 -4.84 -1.77 18.26
C LYS A 10 -4.75 -3.19 18.80
N ASP A 11 -5.48 -4.13 18.19
CA ASP A 11 -5.47 -5.54 18.57
C ASP A 11 -4.08 -6.14 18.33
N GLY A 12 -3.44 -5.83 17.20
CA GLY A 12 -2.07 -6.24 16.90
C GLY A 12 -1.05 -5.70 17.90
N LEU A 13 -1.17 -4.42 18.31
CA LEU A 13 -0.33 -3.85 19.36
C LEU A 13 -0.53 -4.52 20.73
N GLN A 14 -1.77 -4.89 21.06
CA GLN A 14 -2.08 -5.62 22.28
C GLN A 14 -1.41 -7.00 22.28
N LEU A 15 -1.52 -7.75 21.18
CA LEU A 15 -0.84 -9.04 21.02
C LEU A 15 0.68 -8.88 21.07
N ALA A 16 1.24 -7.89 20.39
CA ALA A 16 2.68 -7.63 20.44
C ALA A 16 3.19 -7.42 21.88
N LYS A 17 2.41 -6.72 22.70
CA LYS A 17 2.71 -6.53 24.13
C LYS A 17 2.58 -7.84 24.92
N GLU A 18 1.50 -8.59 24.70
CA GLU A 18 1.23 -9.85 25.39
C GLU A 18 2.31 -10.90 25.16
N TYR A 19 2.79 -11.02 23.93
CA TYR A 19 3.81 -11.98 23.53
C TYR A 19 5.26 -11.45 23.63
N GLY A 20 5.45 -10.25 24.18
CA GLY A 20 6.78 -9.67 24.39
C GLY A 20 7.55 -9.37 23.09
N LEU A 21 6.84 -9.02 22.01
CA LEU A 21 7.46 -8.68 20.73
C LEU A 21 8.38 -7.46 20.90
N PRO A 22 9.65 -7.51 20.46
CA PRO A 22 10.56 -6.39 20.57
C PRO A 22 10.04 -5.15 19.83
N LYS A 23 10.37 -3.96 20.37
CA LYS A 23 9.92 -2.67 19.82
C LYS A 23 10.14 -2.56 18.30
N LYS A 24 11.31 -2.99 17.83
CA LYS A 24 11.66 -2.97 16.40
C LYS A 24 10.65 -3.72 15.53
N GLY A 25 10.08 -4.84 16.01
CA GLY A 25 9.05 -5.58 15.30
C GLY A 25 7.66 -4.99 15.51
N SER A 26 7.33 -4.57 16.73
CA SER A 26 6.00 -4.00 17.02
C SER A 26 5.76 -2.65 16.36
N ASP A 27 6.81 -1.87 16.05
CA ASP A 27 6.71 -0.57 15.38
C ASP A 27 6.09 -0.66 13.97
N PHE A 28 6.21 -1.81 13.29
CA PHE A 28 5.57 -2.03 11.99
C PHE A 28 4.04 -2.07 12.09
N ILE A 29 3.50 -2.50 13.24
CA ILE A 29 2.06 -2.73 13.42
C ILE A 29 1.23 -1.44 13.30
N PRO A 30 1.58 -0.32 13.96
CA PRO A 30 0.82 0.92 13.76
C PRO A 30 1.24 1.69 12.51
N MET A 31 2.45 1.47 12.00
CA MET A 31 3.00 2.26 10.90
C MET A 31 2.67 1.73 9.50
N HIS A 32 2.29 0.46 9.34
CA HIS A 32 2.04 -0.11 8.00
C HIS A 32 0.91 0.62 7.23
N HIS A 33 -0.09 1.14 7.93
CA HIS A 33 -1.11 2.01 7.35
C HIS A 33 -0.87 3.51 7.57
N GLY A 34 0.04 3.89 8.47
CA GLY A 34 0.26 5.27 8.87
C GLY A 34 -1.03 5.95 9.31
N THR A 35 -1.32 7.11 8.72
CA THR A 35 -2.58 7.86 8.93
C THR A 35 -3.47 7.86 7.69
N THR A 36 -3.33 6.84 6.84
CA THR A 36 -4.11 6.74 5.60
C THR A 36 -5.61 6.66 5.89
N ARG A 37 -6.42 7.02 4.90
CA ARG A 37 -7.88 6.96 4.98
C ARG A 37 -8.38 5.60 4.49
N VAL A 38 -9.35 5.02 5.21
CA VAL A 38 -10.09 3.84 4.78
C VAL A 38 -11.12 4.25 3.71
N GLU A 39 -10.62 4.43 2.49
CA GLU A 39 -11.30 5.12 1.39
C GLU A 39 -12.68 4.54 1.03
N TYR A 40 -12.82 3.21 1.01
CA TYR A 40 -14.08 2.56 0.66
C TYR A 40 -15.22 2.96 1.61
N PHE A 41 -14.99 2.87 2.93
CA PHE A 41 -16.00 3.22 3.92
C PHE A 41 -16.24 4.72 4.01
N TYR A 42 -15.21 5.54 3.75
CA TYR A 42 -15.37 6.99 3.67
C TYR A 42 -16.30 7.39 2.52
N ARG A 43 -16.11 6.81 1.33
CA ARG A 43 -17.00 7.05 0.17
C ARG A 43 -18.43 6.59 0.42
N MET A 44 -18.62 5.46 1.10
CA MET A 44 -19.95 5.02 1.49
C MET A 44 -20.62 6.02 2.44
N ALA A 45 -19.87 6.54 3.42
CA ALA A 45 -20.37 7.54 4.35
C ALA A 45 -20.73 8.85 3.66
N LEU A 46 -19.92 9.32 2.70
CA LEU A 46 -20.24 10.52 1.91
C LEU A 46 -21.53 10.36 1.12
N LYS A 47 -21.75 9.20 0.47
CA LYS A 47 -22.99 8.92 -0.26
C LYS A 47 -24.22 8.91 0.66
N GLN A 48 -24.10 8.35 1.85
CA GLN A 48 -25.18 8.35 2.83
C GLN A 48 -25.45 9.76 3.36
N ALA A 49 -24.38 10.52 3.65
CA ALA A 49 -24.48 11.86 4.16
C ALA A 49 -25.11 12.84 3.15
N GLU A 50 -24.89 12.62 1.85
CA GLU A 50 -25.57 13.36 0.78
C GLU A 50 -27.09 13.14 0.82
N GLN A 51 -27.55 11.91 1.08
CA GLN A 51 -28.97 11.58 1.22
C GLN A 51 -29.57 12.18 2.49
N ASP A 52 -28.85 12.09 3.59
CA ASP A 52 -29.31 12.52 4.91
C ASP A 52 -29.04 14.00 5.21
N LYS A 53 -28.38 14.72 4.28
CA LYS A 53 -27.89 16.10 4.44
C LYS A 53 -27.04 16.30 5.70
N THR A 54 -26.14 15.37 5.96
CA THR A 54 -25.22 15.41 7.11
C THR A 54 -23.77 15.67 6.66
N VAL A 55 -22.89 15.94 7.62
CA VAL A 55 -21.46 16.15 7.38
C VAL A 55 -20.69 14.91 7.84
N VAL A 56 -19.76 14.44 7.01
CA VAL A 56 -18.87 13.33 7.36
C VAL A 56 -17.57 13.87 7.93
N ASP A 57 -17.24 13.45 9.14
CA ASP A 57 -15.91 13.68 9.71
C ASP A 57 -14.89 12.69 9.11
N GLU A 58 -13.96 13.20 8.30
CA GLU A 58 -12.90 12.41 7.68
C GLU A 58 -12.01 11.71 8.72
N SER A 59 -11.80 12.32 9.90
CA SER A 59 -10.90 11.78 10.93
C SER A 59 -11.38 10.42 11.46
N ALA A 60 -12.70 10.18 11.43
CA ALA A 60 -13.32 8.90 11.78
C ALA A 60 -12.93 7.75 10.83
N PHE A 61 -12.35 8.06 9.67
CA PHE A 61 -11.95 7.10 8.64
C PHE A 61 -10.44 7.00 8.47
N ARG A 62 -9.62 7.74 9.24
CA ARG A 62 -8.16 7.66 9.16
C ARG A 62 -7.55 6.76 10.22
N TYR A 63 -6.54 5.99 9.87
CA TYR A 63 -5.76 5.25 10.86
C TYR A 63 -5.11 6.20 11.87
N PRO A 64 -4.93 5.79 13.14
CA PRO A 64 -4.39 6.66 14.18
C PRO A 64 -2.89 6.95 14.02
N GLY A 65 -2.18 6.20 13.16
CA GLY A 65 -0.73 6.31 13.01
C GLY A 65 0.06 5.68 14.16
N PRO A 66 1.34 6.07 14.32
CA PRO A 66 2.03 7.14 13.59
C PRO A 66 2.37 6.81 12.13
N LYS A 67 2.85 7.80 11.37
CA LYS A 67 3.43 7.57 10.04
C LYS A 67 4.72 6.74 10.15
N PRO A 68 5.13 6.03 9.08
CA PRO A 68 6.41 5.35 9.04
C PRO A 68 7.55 6.34 9.23
N ASN A 69 8.50 5.98 10.08
CA ASN A 69 9.64 6.83 10.44
C ASN A 69 11.01 6.17 10.20
N THR A 70 11.01 4.97 9.62
CA THR A 70 12.20 4.23 9.19
C THR A 70 12.01 3.73 7.78
N LYS A 71 13.10 3.43 7.06
CA LYS A 71 13.01 2.91 5.69
C LYS A 71 12.21 1.62 5.65
N GLU A 72 12.41 0.74 6.62
CA GLU A 72 11.76 -0.56 6.71
C GLU A 72 10.24 -0.42 6.89
N THR A 73 9.79 0.46 7.78
CA THR A 73 8.34 0.71 7.96
C THR A 73 7.71 1.38 6.74
N GLY A 74 8.45 2.26 6.05
CA GLY A 74 8.02 2.85 4.78
C GLY A 74 7.92 1.83 3.65
N ILE A 75 8.89 0.91 3.56
CA ILE A 75 8.87 -0.21 2.61
C ILE A 75 7.66 -1.09 2.89
N LEU A 76 7.40 -1.47 4.16
CA LEU A 76 6.23 -2.29 4.50
C LEU A 76 4.92 -1.62 4.05
N MET A 77 4.73 -0.34 4.37
CA MET A 77 3.54 0.42 3.97
C MET A 77 3.32 0.37 2.45
N LEU A 78 4.38 0.54 1.66
CA LEU A 78 4.30 0.51 0.21
C LEU A 78 4.00 -0.90 -0.30
N CYS A 79 4.74 -1.91 0.15
CA CYS A 79 4.58 -3.29 -0.29
C CYS A 79 3.17 -3.82 -0.01
N GLU A 80 2.62 -3.55 1.19
CA GLU A 80 1.27 -3.96 1.55
C GLU A 80 0.22 -3.31 0.65
N ALA A 81 0.29 -1.98 0.46
CA ALA A 81 -0.66 -1.25 -0.36
C ALA A 81 -0.60 -1.67 -1.83
N ILE A 82 0.62 -1.91 -2.35
CA ILE A 82 0.86 -2.38 -3.71
C ILE A 82 0.30 -3.79 -3.90
N GLU A 83 0.63 -4.75 -3.02
CA GLU A 83 0.15 -6.13 -3.14
C GLU A 83 -1.38 -6.18 -3.08
N ALA A 84 -2.00 -5.46 -2.14
CA ALA A 84 -3.45 -5.41 -2.02
C ALA A 84 -4.12 -4.83 -3.28
N ALA A 85 -3.55 -3.76 -3.85
CA ALA A 85 -4.07 -3.14 -5.06
C ALA A 85 -3.91 -4.06 -6.28
N VAL A 86 -2.72 -4.65 -6.46
CA VAL A 86 -2.42 -5.52 -7.61
C VAL A 86 -3.25 -6.81 -7.56
N ARG A 87 -3.42 -7.42 -6.39
CA ARG A 87 -4.29 -8.60 -6.19
C ARG A 87 -5.73 -8.36 -6.64
N SER A 88 -6.19 -7.11 -6.64
CA SER A 88 -7.55 -6.75 -7.04
C SER A 88 -7.72 -6.47 -8.54
N ILE A 89 -6.61 -6.42 -9.31
CA ILE A 89 -6.66 -6.19 -10.76
C ILE A 89 -7.23 -7.44 -11.43
N LYS A 90 -8.31 -7.26 -12.19
CA LYS A 90 -8.81 -8.30 -13.10
C LYS A 90 -7.85 -8.42 -14.29
N GLU A 91 -7.39 -9.64 -14.57
CA GLU A 91 -6.48 -9.95 -15.67
C GLU A 91 -5.24 -9.02 -15.66
N PRO A 92 -4.33 -9.22 -14.68
CA PRO A 92 -3.16 -8.37 -14.54
C PRO A 92 -2.18 -8.60 -15.69
N ASP A 93 -1.67 -7.50 -16.24
CA ASP A 93 -0.53 -7.48 -17.15
C ASP A 93 0.56 -6.58 -16.56
N ILE A 94 1.76 -6.62 -17.14
CA ILE A 94 2.93 -5.88 -16.63
C ILE A 94 2.65 -4.38 -16.57
N LEU A 95 2.03 -3.81 -17.61
CA LEU A 95 1.78 -2.37 -17.71
C LEU A 95 0.76 -1.91 -16.66
N LYS A 96 -0.31 -2.68 -16.44
CA LYS A 96 -1.30 -2.42 -15.38
C LYS A 96 -0.69 -2.49 -14.00
N ILE A 97 0.17 -3.48 -13.73
CA ILE A 97 0.87 -3.60 -12.45
C ILE A 97 1.80 -2.41 -12.25
N GLU A 98 2.61 -2.09 -13.25
CA GLU A 98 3.57 -0.99 -13.16
C GLU A 98 2.86 0.34 -12.87
N THR A 99 1.79 0.61 -13.62
CA THR A 99 0.94 1.79 -13.44
C THR A 99 0.32 1.82 -12.04
N MET A 100 -0.10 0.66 -11.52
CA MET A 100 -0.66 0.56 -10.17
C MET A 100 0.38 0.86 -9.10
N ILE A 101 1.61 0.36 -9.24
CA ILE A 101 2.70 0.64 -8.30
C ILE A 101 2.97 2.15 -8.26
N ASP A 102 3.14 2.79 -9.42
CA ASP A 102 3.40 4.23 -9.50
C ASP A 102 2.26 5.03 -8.85
N LYS A 103 1.00 4.65 -9.14
CA LYS A 103 -0.17 5.28 -8.54
C LYS A 103 -0.16 5.18 -7.02
N ILE A 104 0.13 4.01 -6.45
CA ILE A 104 0.14 3.81 -4.99
C ILE A 104 1.28 4.61 -4.34
N ILE A 105 2.48 4.60 -4.92
CA ILE A 105 3.62 5.39 -4.42
C ILE A 105 3.26 6.87 -4.41
N ASN A 106 2.74 7.41 -5.52
CA ASN A 106 2.36 8.81 -5.63
C ASN A 106 1.25 9.18 -4.63
N GLN A 107 0.24 8.33 -4.46
CA GLN A 107 -0.80 8.55 -3.45
C GLN A 107 -0.25 8.65 -2.03
N ARG A 108 0.77 7.86 -1.67
CA ARG A 108 1.41 7.93 -0.34
C ARG A 108 2.25 9.19 -0.17
N ILE A 109 2.89 9.66 -1.24
CA ILE A 109 3.61 10.94 -1.26
C ILE A 109 2.63 12.11 -1.09
N GLU A 110 1.57 12.14 -1.89
CA GLU A 110 0.55 13.21 -1.88
C GLU A 110 -0.23 13.29 -0.56
N ASP A 111 -0.58 12.15 0.05
CA ASP A 111 -1.19 12.10 1.40
C ASP A 111 -0.16 12.36 2.53
N GLY A 112 1.10 12.65 2.17
CA GLY A 112 2.17 12.98 3.12
C GLY A 112 2.57 11.83 4.03
N GLN A 113 2.23 10.57 3.69
CA GLN A 113 2.50 9.41 4.55
C GLN A 113 3.99 9.12 4.72
N LEU A 114 4.80 9.52 3.74
CA LEU A 114 6.25 9.33 3.75
C LEU A 114 7.02 10.55 4.31
N SER A 115 6.33 11.58 4.82
CA SER A 115 6.96 12.84 5.25
C SER A 115 7.92 12.69 6.45
N GLU A 116 7.73 11.65 7.25
CA GLU A 116 8.56 11.33 8.43
C GLU A 116 9.53 10.17 8.15
N CYS A 117 9.48 9.61 6.94
CA CYS A 117 10.25 8.43 6.54
C CYS A 117 11.48 8.84 5.73
N PRO A 118 12.69 8.33 6.03
CA PRO A 118 13.91 8.70 5.32
C PRO A 118 14.08 7.97 3.97
N LEU A 119 12.98 7.61 3.30
CA LEU A 119 13.01 7.02 1.95
C LEU A 119 13.26 8.11 0.91
N THR A 120 14.25 7.90 0.06
CA THR A 120 14.55 8.80 -1.06
C THR A 120 13.75 8.40 -2.31
N LEU A 121 13.57 9.34 -3.25
CA LEU A 121 12.96 9.02 -4.55
C LEU A 121 13.72 7.92 -5.30
N ASP A 122 15.04 7.83 -5.11
CA ASP A 122 15.85 6.75 -5.68
C ASP A 122 15.50 5.39 -5.08
N GLU A 123 15.29 5.33 -3.78
CA GLU A 123 14.85 4.11 -3.10
C GLU A 123 13.42 3.73 -3.48
N LEU A 124 12.53 4.69 -3.70
CA LEU A 124 11.18 4.39 -4.22
C LEU A 124 11.25 3.74 -5.60
N ARG A 125 12.15 4.20 -6.49
CA ARG A 125 12.39 3.54 -7.79
C ARG A 125 12.93 2.11 -7.61
N LYS A 126 13.83 1.89 -6.65
CA LYS A 126 14.35 0.55 -6.34
C LYS A 126 13.29 -0.38 -5.75
N ILE A 127 12.41 0.15 -4.90
CA ILE A 127 11.26 -0.59 -4.34
C ILE A 127 10.30 -0.99 -5.46
N LYS A 128 10.01 -0.10 -6.42
CA LYS A 128 9.23 -0.43 -7.62
C LYS A 128 9.90 -1.55 -8.42
N GLY A 129 11.19 -1.38 -8.74
CA GLY A 129 11.92 -2.27 -9.65
C GLY A 129 11.61 -1.97 -11.12
N THR A 130 12.17 -2.79 -12.02
CA THR A 130 11.98 -2.68 -13.47
C THR A 130 11.54 -4.03 -14.06
N VAL A 131 10.99 -4.00 -15.28
CA VAL A 131 10.46 -5.19 -15.97
C VAL A 131 11.56 -6.22 -16.27
N ASP A 132 12.75 -5.73 -16.63
CA ASP A 132 13.96 -6.51 -16.90
C ASP A 132 14.79 -6.81 -15.64
N GLY A 133 14.40 -6.25 -14.49
CA GLY A 133 15.11 -6.37 -13.23
C GLY A 133 14.84 -7.68 -12.49
N THR A 134 15.68 -7.94 -11.49
CA THR A 134 15.57 -9.07 -10.55
C THR A 134 15.25 -8.63 -9.12
N SER A 135 15.07 -7.33 -8.89
CA SER A 135 14.82 -6.74 -7.57
C SER A 135 13.65 -5.74 -7.63
N GLY A 136 13.05 -5.48 -6.47
CA GLY A 136 11.86 -4.66 -6.33
C GLY A 136 10.56 -5.47 -6.43
N MET A 137 9.44 -4.76 -6.32
CA MET A 137 8.10 -5.34 -6.28
C MET A 137 7.67 -5.89 -7.63
N LEU A 138 8.03 -5.23 -8.74
CA LEU A 138 7.52 -5.60 -10.05
C LEU A 138 7.95 -7.03 -10.49
N PRO A 139 9.23 -7.44 -10.37
CA PRO A 139 9.62 -8.84 -10.63
C PRO A 139 8.96 -9.86 -9.70
N VAL A 140 8.75 -9.51 -8.41
CA VAL A 140 8.09 -10.37 -7.42
C VAL A 140 6.63 -10.59 -7.78
N LEU A 141 5.89 -9.52 -8.07
CA LEU A 141 4.47 -9.58 -8.44
C LEU A 141 4.28 -10.30 -9.77
N ARG A 142 5.18 -10.10 -10.74
CA ARG A 142 5.19 -10.88 -11.99
C ARG A 142 5.24 -12.38 -11.71
N GLY A 143 6.11 -12.80 -10.78
CA GLY A 143 6.24 -14.19 -10.37
C GLY A 143 4.97 -14.73 -9.68
N ILE A 144 4.45 -14.00 -8.70
CA ILE A 144 3.26 -14.38 -7.93
C ILE A 144 2.02 -14.52 -8.81
N TYR A 145 1.81 -13.61 -9.76
CA TYR A 145 0.64 -13.62 -10.64
C TYR A 145 0.88 -14.33 -11.97
N HIS A 146 2.01 -15.04 -12.12
CA HIS A 146 2.37 -15.80 -13.31
C HIS A 146 2.28 -15.01 -14.63
N ILE A 147 2.62 -13.73 -14.58
CA ILE A 147 2.55 -12.84 -15.75
C ILE A 147 3.74 -13.14 -16.64
N ARG A 148 3.45 -13.70 -17.81
CA ARG A 148 4.47 -13.95 -18.83
C ARG A 148 4.75 -12.65 -19.56
N VAL A 149 6.03 -12.36 -19.76
CA VAL A 149 6.42 -11.39 -20.79
C VAL A 149 6.23 -12.14 -22.11
N GLU A 150 5.24 -11.73 -22.89
CA GLU A 150 5.22 -12.10 -24.30
C GLU A 150 6.45 -11.46 -24.92
N TYR A 151 7.42 -12.31 -25.29
CA TYR A 151 8.49 -11.84 -26.16
C TYR A 151 7.82 -11.37 -27.44
N PRO A 152 8.19 -10.19 -27.98
CA PRO A 152 7.77 -9.86 -29.33
C PRO A 152 8.18 -11.06 -30.19
N ASP A 153 7.20 -11.67 -30.87
CA ASP A 153 7.48 -12.71 -31.85
C ASP A 153 8.65 -12.21 -32.69
N ASP A 154 9.69 -13.04 -32.82
CA ASP A 154 10.81 -12.73 -33.69
C ASP A 154 10.20 -12.28 -35.02
N ALA A 155 10.30 -10.97 -35.31
CA ALA A 155 9.97 -10.43 -36.61
C ALA A 155 11.06 -10.92 -37.58
N LYS A 156 11.00 -12.21 -37.90
CA LYS A 156 11.77 -12.95 -38.90
C LYS A 156 10.83 -14.09 -39.34
N SER A 157 10.38 -14.20 -40.58
CA SER A 157 10.97 -13.70 -41.82
C SER A 157 9.98 -13.95 -42.97
N GLN A 158 9.96 -13.01 -43.92
CA GLN A 158 9.29 -13.00 -45.25
C GLN A 158 7.83 -12.57 -45.28
#